data_AF-A0A2V7VED7-F1
#
_entry.id   AF-A0A2V7VED7-F1
#
_cell.length_a   1.000
_cell.length_b   1.000
_cell.length_c   1.000
_cell.angle_alpha   90.00
_cell.angle_beta   90.00
_cell.angle_gamma   90.00
#
_symmetry.space_group_name_H-M   'P 1'
#
loop_
_entity.id
_entity.type
_entity.pdbx_description
1 polymer ?
#
loop_
_entity_poly.entity_id
_entity_poly.type
_entity_poly.pdbx_seq_one_letter_code
_entity_poly.pdbx_strand_id
1 'polypeptide(L)'
;AWSPLLLVATAGTAFLVWRRRDLTAVLLALCLLAQVWINGAVESWTQAGAFGSRRFVSSTPVFAWGLAALLAAVPPRRARLAAAGVVLFAWWNVSLMAQFGLKLMDRQRLEWPRVAANQVSGVPRHILRAAWLFFTDRERLVREGP
;
A
#
# COMPACT_ATOMS: atom_id res chain seq x y z
N ALA A 1 7.63 -3.44 -4.89
CA ALA A 1 6.76 -2.50 -4.15
C ALA A 1 6.35 -3.14 -2.82
N TRP A 2 6.37 -2.41 -1.71
CA TRP A 2 5.99 -2.93 -0.38
C TRP A 2 4.48 -3.15 -0.20
N SER A 3 3.67 -2.49 -1.06
CA SER A 3 2.22 -2.66 -1.15
C SER A 3 1.87 -3.41 -2.43
N PRO A 4 1.50 -4.71 -2.34
CA PRO A 4 1.06 -5.48 -3.51
C PRO A 4 -0.15 -4.85 -4.22
N LEU A 5 -0.99 -4.13 -3.47
CA LEU A 5 -2.15 -3.42 -4.02
C LEU A 5 -1.77 -2.38 -5.07
N LEU A 6 -0.64 -1.69 -4.89
CA LEU A 6 -0.18 -0.69 -5.85
C LEU A 6 0.23 -1.34 -7.18
N LEU A 7 0.74 -2.57 -7.17
CA LEU A 7 1.03 -3.32 -8.39
C LEU A 7 -0.27 -3.67 -9.13
N VAL A 8 -1.28 -4.14 -8.40
CA VAL A 8 -2.61 -4.42 -8.95
C VAL A 8 -3.25 -3.15 -9.51
N ALA A 9 -3.21 -2.05 -8.78
CA ALA A 9 -3.71 -0.76 -9.22
C ALA A 9 -3.03 -0.26 -10.50
N THR A 10 -1.70 -0.36 -10.57
CA THR A 10 -0.91 0.02 -11.76
C THR A 10 -1.27 -0.86 -12.96
N ALA A 11 -1.47 -2.16 -12.76
CA ALA A 11 -1.95 -3.07 -13.80
C ALA A 11 -3.35 -2.66 -14.30
N GLY A 12 -4.18 -2.10 -13.44
CA GLY A 12 -5.49 -1.55 -13.83
C GLY A 12 -5.40 -0.32 -14.72
N THR A 13 -4.46 0.59 -14.44
CA THR A 13 -4.16 1.71 -15.34
C THR A 13 -3.67 1.21 -16.70
N ALA A 14 -2.77 0.21 -16.72
CA ALA A 14 -2.30 -0.41 -17.97
C ALA A 14 -3.43 -1.10 -18.74
N PHE A 15 -4.35 -1.77 -18.02
CA PHE A 15 -5.55 -2.37 -18.61
C PHE A 15 -6.45 -1.34 -19.31
N LEU A 16 -6.68 -0.17 -18.69
CA LEU A 16 -7.43 0.92 -19.32
C LEU A 16 -6.73 1.42 -20.59
N VAL A 17 -5.41 1.63 -20.53
CA VAL A 17 -4.62 2.07 -21.69
C VAL A 17 -4.73 1.08 -22.85
N TRP A 18 -4.50 -0.21 -22.61
CA TRP A 18 -4.42 -1.20 -23.68
C TRP A 18 -5.77 -1.62 -24.23
N ARG A 19 -6.76 -1.81 -23.36
CA ARG A 19 -8.04 -2.43 -23.72
C ARG A 19 -9.15 -1.42 -23.99
N ARG A 20 -9.11 -0.25 -23.36
CA ARG A 20 -10.10 0.83 -23.57
C ARG A 20 -9.56 1.95 -24.46
N ARG A 21 -8.24 2.02 -24.71
CA ARG A 21 -7.58 3.09 -25.47
C ARG A 21 -7.96 4.49 -24.95
N ASP A 22 -8.19 4.57 -23.64
CA ASP A 22 -8.67 5.77 -22.97
C ASP A 22 -7.53 6.81 -22.89
N LEU A 23 -7.74 7.98 -23.51
CA LEU A 23 -6.75 9.05 -23.54
C LEU A 23 -6.42 9.56 -22.13
N THR A 24 -7.40 9.64 -21.24
CA THR A 24 -7.17 10.04 -19.85
C THR A 24 -6.31 9.01 -19.14
N ALA A 25 -6.56 7.71 -19.35
CA ALA A 25 -5.70 6.66 -18.79
C ALA A 25 -4.27 6.73 -19.33
N VAL A 26 -4.08 7.06 -20.61
CA VAL A 26 -2.75 7.27 -21.21
C VAL A 26 -2.04 8.44 -20.55
N LEU A 27 -2.71 9.60 -20.41
CA LEU A 27 -2.13 10.77 -19.77
C LEU A 27 -1.77 10.49 -18.31
N LEU A 28 -2.63 9.81 -17.55
CA LEU A 28 -2.34 9.42 -16.17
C LEU A 28 -1.18 8.43 -16.06
N ALA A 29 -1.07 7.48 -16.99
CA ALA A 29 0.06 6.57 -17.06
C ALA A 29 1.37 7.33 -17.35
N LEU A 30 1.36 8.28 -18.27
CA LEU A 30 2.49 9.15 -18.56
C LEU A 30 2.88 10.01 -17.35
N CYS A 31 1.90 10.59 -16.64
CA CYS A 31 2.15 11.32 -15.39
C CYS A 31 2.80 10.42 -14.33
N LEU A 32 2.33 9.18 -14.17
CA LEU A 32 2.91 8.22 -13.23
C LEU A 32 4.35 7.86 -13.62
N LEU A 33 4.60 7.61 -14.91
CA LEU A 33 5.95 7.33 -15.42
C LEU A 33 6.89 8.53 -15.22
N ALA A 34 6.42 9.75 -15.47
CA ALA A 34 7.17 10.96 -15.20
C ALA A 34 7.49 11.10 -13.72
N GLN A 35 6.53 10.82 -12.81
CA GLN A 35 6.83 10.79 -11.37
C GLN A 35 7.87 9.73 -11.02
N VAL A 36 7.80 8.53 -11.59
CA VAL A 36 8.82 7.49 -11.36
C VAL A 36 10.19 7.97 -11.82
N TRP A 37 10.28 8.56 -13.01
CA TRP A 37 11.53 9.05 -13.57
C TRP A 37 12.12 10.20 -12.72
N ILE A 38 11.35 11.25 -12.44
CA ILE A 38 11.79 12.39 -11.62
C ILE A 38 12.26 11.91 -10.25
N ASN A 39 11.48 11.05 -9.59
CA ASN A 39 11.82 10.57 -8.25
C ASN A 39 13.01 9.62 -8.23
N GLY A 40 13.20 8.83 -9.29
CA GLY A 40 14.32 7.91 -9.46
C GLY A 40 15.63 8.59 -9.90
N ALA A 41 15.55 9.76 -10.52
CA ALA A 41 16.71 10.56 -10.92
C ALA A 41 17.45 11.22 -9.74
N VAL A 42 16.87 11.18 -8.53
CA VAL A 42 17.49 11.71 -7.31
C VAL A 42 18.40 10.65 -6.70
N GLU A 43 19.66 10.96 -6.42
CA GLU A 43 20.65 10.02 -5.86
C GLU A 43 20.17 9.31 -4.58
N SER A 44 19.40 10.00 -3.74
CA SER A 44 18.79 9.47 -2.52
C SER A 44 17.40 8.83 -2.72
N TRP A 45 17.05 8.36 -3.92
CA TRP A 45 15.71 7.84 -4.22
C TRP A 45 15.28 6.63 -3.37
N THR A 46 16.24 5.84 -2.89
CA THR A 46 16.00 4.69 -2.01
C THR A 46 15.77 5.07 -0.54
N GLN A 47 15.88 6.37 -0.19
CA GLN A 47 15.77 7.00 1.14
C GLN A 47 15.35 6.08 2.30
N ALA A 48 16.28 5.83 3.24
CA ALA A 48 16.09 4.94 4.38
C ALA A 48 14.97 5.43 5.33
N GLY A 49 14.25 4.48 5.93
CA GLY A 49 13.34 4.71 7.06
C GLY A 49 11.90 5.10 6.74
N ALA A 50 11.60 5.71 5.59
CA ALA A 50 10.22 6.07 5.22
C ALA A 50 9.80 5.65 3.81
N PHE A 51 10.69 4.93 3.09
CA PHE A 51 10.51 4.53 1.71
C PHE A 51 10.41 5.75 0.76
N GLY A 52 11.11 5.76 -0.37
CA GLY A 52 10.91 6.77 -1.43
C GLY A 52 9.44 6.93 -1.89
N SER A 53 8.58 6.02 -1.45
CA SER A 53 7.13 5.93 -1.63
C SER A 53 6.33 7.16 -1.22
N ARG A 54 6.78 7.95 -0.22
CA ARG A 54 6.07 9.21 0.13
C ARG A 54 5.95 10.18 -1.05
N ARG A 55 6.88 10.09 -2.01
CA ARG A 55 6.88 10.92 -3.21
C ARG A 55 5.76 10.57 -4.20
N PHE A 56 5.11 9.41 -4.02
CA PHE A 56 3.99 8.95 -4.84
C PHE A 56 2.62 9.14 -4.18
N VAL A 57 2.54 9.81 -3.02
CA VAL A 57 1.24 10.08 -2.37
C VAL A 57 0.29 10.85 -3.31
N SER A 58 0.82 11.78 -4.11
CA SER A 58 0.04 12.51 -5.12
C SER A 58 -0.47 11.63 -6.27
N SER A 59 0.09 10.44 -6.46
CA SER A 59 -0.39 9.45 -7.46
C SER A 59 -1.53 8.57 -6.94
N THR A 60 -1.95 8.71 -5.67
CA THR A 60 -3.05 7.92 -5.09
C THR A 60 -4.33 7.91 -5.94
N PRO A 61 -4.79 9.04 -6.52
CA PRO A 61 -5.96 9.03 -7.40
C PRO A 61 -5.78 8.15 -8.65
N VAL A 62 -4.57 8.11 -9.22
CA VAL A 62 -4.26 7.27 -10.40
C VAL A 62 -4.36 5.79 -10.04
N PHE A 63 -3.82 5.40 -8.89
CA PHE A 63 -3.93 4.04 -8.39
C PHE A 63 -5.38 3.65 -8.06
N ALA A 64 -6.13 4.54 -7.40
CA ALA A 64 -7.53 4.31 -7.08
C ALA A 64 -8.37 4.08 -8.34
N TRP A 65 -8.16 4.88 -9.39
CA TRP A 65 -8.85 4.72 -10.66
C TRP A 65 -8.48 3.41 -11.36
N GLY A 66 -7.19 3.08 -11.46
CA GLY A 66 -6.75 1.81 -12.03
C GLY A 66 -7.35 0.60 -11.31
N LEU A 67 -7.35 0.61 -9.97
CA LEU A 67 -7.97 -0.43 -9.16
C LEU A 67 -9.49 -0.52 -9.41
N ALA A 68 -10.19 0.61 -9.44
CA ALA A 68 -11.62 0.67 -9.71
C ALA A 68 -11.97 0.06 -11.08
N ALA A 69 -11.14 0.31 -12.10
CA ALA A 69 -11.34 -0.27 -13.43
C ALA A 69 -11.22 -1.79 -13.44
N LEU A 70 -10.26 -2.36 -12.69
CA LEU A 70 -10.15 -3.81 -12.54
C LEU A 70 -11.35 -4.39 -11.81
N LEU A 71 -11.77 -3.76 -10.69
CA LEU A 71 -12.92 -4.21 -9.92
C LEU A 71 -14.22 -4.14 -10.73
N ALA A 72 -14.40 -3.10 -11.54
CA ALA A 72 -15.53 -2.97 -12.45
C ALA A 72 -15.55 -4.02 -13.58
N ALA A 73 -14.38 -4.58 -13.92
CA ALA A 73 -14.26 -5.67 -14.89
C ALA A 73 -14.48 -7.07 -14.27
N VAL A 74 -14.62 -7.18 -12.94
CA VAL A 74 -14.86 -8.46 -12.27
C VAL A 74 -16.31 -8.91 -12.48
N PRO A 75 -16.56 -10.14 -12.95
CA PRO A 75 -17.93 -10.63 -13.11
C PRO A 75 -18.60 -10.83 -11.73
N PRO A 76 -19.92 -10.66 -11.59
CA PRO A 76 -20.62 -10.72 -10.30
C PRO A 76 -20.34 -11.99 -9.49
N ARG A 77 -20.22 -13.14 -10.17
CA ARG A 77 -19.87 -14.44 -9.56
C ARG A 77 -18.51 -14.45 -8.83
N ARG A 78 -17.60 -13.52 -9.15
CA ARG A 78 -16.28 -13.36 -8.52
C ARG A 78 -16.19 -12.11 -7.63
N ALA A 79 -17.26 -11.35 -7.47
CA ALA A 79 -17.25 -10.11 -6.70
C ALA A 79 -16.81 -10.33 -5.24
N ARG A 80 -17.30 -11.41 -4.60
CA ARG A 80 -16.88 -11.79 -3.23
C ARG A 80 -15.38 -12.09 -3.14
N LEU A 81 -14.83 -12.77 -4.14
CA LEU A 81 -13.40 -13.07 -4.19
C LEU A 81 -12.57 -11.81 -4.39
N ALA A 82 -13.00 -10.91 -5.27
CA ALA A 82 -12.35 -9.62 -5.47
C ALA A 82 -12.39 -8.76 -4.20
N ALA A 83 -13.53 -8.70 -3.50
CA ALA A 83 -13.66 -8.01 -2.23
C ALA A 83 -12.73 -8.62 -1.16
N ALA A 84 -12.69 -9.94 -1.05
CA ALA A 84 -11.76 -10.62 -0.14
C ALA A 84 -10.29 -10.30 -0.46
N GLY A 85 -9.92 -10.24 -1.74
CA GLY A 85 -8.59 -9.83 -2.18
C GLY A 85 -8.25 -8.39 -1.78
N VAL A 86 -9.19 -7.46 -1.96
CA VAL A 86 -9.01 -6.05 -1.53
C VAL A 86 -8.83 -5.97 -0.01
N VAL A 87 -9.64 -6.69 0.77
CA VAL A 87 -9.52 -6.74 2.23
C VAL A 87 -8.16 -7.33 2.65
N LEU A 88 -7.70 -8.39 1.99
CA LEU A 88 -6.40 -9.00 2.26
C LEU A 88 -5.25 -8.02 1.97
N PHE A 89 -5.30 -7.30 0.86
CA PHE A 89 -4.29 -6.30 0.52
C PHE A 89 -4.33 -5.08 1.45
N ALA A 90 -5.52 -4.65 1.86
CA ALA A 90 -5.68 -3.60 2.85
C ALA A 90 -5.11 -4.04 4.20
N TRP A 91 -5.41 -5.27 4.64
CA TRP A 91 -4.84 -5.87 5.84
C TRP A 91 -3.31 -5.89 5.80
N TRP A 92 -2.71 -6.34 4.69
CA TRP A 92 -1.26 -6.33 4.51
C TRP A 92 -0.66 -4.94 4.72
N ASN A 93 -1.27 -3.90 4.14
CA ASN A 93 -0.79 -2.53 4.28
C ASN A 93 -0.93 -2.00 5.71
N VAL A 94 -2.11 -2.15 6.32
CA VAL A 94 -2.38 -1.68 7.69
C VAL A 94 -1.46 -2.38 8.68
N SER A 95 -1.25 -3.68 8.51
CA SER A 95 -0.36 -4.45 9.37
C SER A 95 1.10 -4.06 9.20
N LEU A 96 1.56 -3.71 7.99
CA LEU A 96 2.89 -3.11 7.83
C LEU A 96 3.02 -1.77 8.56
N MET A 97 2.00 -0.91 8.50
CA MET A 97 1.97 0.36 9.24
C MET A 97 2.02 0.12 10.76
N ALA A 98 1.26 -0.87 11.25
CA ALA A 98 1.26 -1.26 12.66
C ALA A 98 2.63 -1.80 13.10
N GLN A 99 3.26 -2.67 12.31
CA GLN A 99 4.61 -3.18 12.62
C GLN A 99 5.65 -2.07 12.67
N PHE A 100 5.57 -1.10 11.76
CA PHE A 100 6.46 0.04 11.72
C PHE A 100 6.26 0.98 12.92
N GLY A 101 5.01 1.25 13.28
CA GLY A 101 4.63 2.10 14.42
C GLY A 101 4.97 1.48 15.77
N LEU A 102 4.66 0.20 15.94
CA LEU A 102 4.92 -0.58 17.16
C LEU A 102 6.36 -1.09 17.28
N LYS A 103 7.28 -0.67 16.40
CA LYS A 103 8.70 -1.09 16.41
C LYS A 103 8.89 -2.63 16.36
N LEU A 104 7.92 -3.37 15.82
CA LEU A 104 7.97 -4.82 15.65
C LEU A 104 8.83 -5.25 14.45
N MET A 105 9.32 -4.28 13.67
CA MET A 105 10.11 -4.46 12.47
C MET A 105 11.28 -3.47 12.49
N ASP A 106 12.46 -3.95 12.10
CA ASP A 106 13.62 -3.10 11.91
C ASP A 106 13.36 -2.13 10.74
N ARG A 107 13.47 -0.83 11.02
CA ARG A 107 13.17 0.26 10.08
C ARG A 107 14.28 0.46 9.04
N GLN A 108 15.47 -0.06 9.30
CA GLN A 108 16.63 0.06 8.44
C GLN A 108 16.91 -1.24 7.67
N ARG A 109 16.52 -2.40 8.21
CA ARG A 109 16.70 -3.70 7.55
C ARG A 109 15.41 -4.52 7.52
N LEU A 110 14.85 -4.69 6.32
CA LEU A 110 13.63 -5.47 6.11
C LEU A 110 13.95 -6.96 6.00
N GLU A 111 13.61 -7.71 7.05
CA GLU A 111 13.65 -9.18 7.06
C GLU A 111 12.31 -9.75 6.60
N TRP A 112 12.10 -9.86 5.27
CA TRP A 112 10.82 -10.28 4.69
C TRP A 112 10.15 -11.52 5.32
N PRO A 113 10.88 -12.60 5.70
CA PRO A 113 10.25 -13.75 6.36
C PRO A 113 9.63 -13.38 7.71
N ARG A 114 10.33 -12.55 8.50
CA ARG A 114 9.86 -12.09 9.82
C ARG A 114 8.69 -11.12 9.67
N VAL A 115 8.76 -10.22 8.69
CA VAL A 115 7.66 -9.32 8.35
C VAL A 115 6.40 -10.11 8.00
N ALA A 116 6.54 -11.14 7.17
CA ALA A 116 5.43 -12.00 6.75
C ALA A 116 4.84 -12.80 7.94
N ALA A 117 5.68 -13.36 8.82
CA ALA A 117 5.21 -14.06 10.01
C ALA A 117 4.43 -13.10 10.95
N ASN A 118 4.94 -11.89 11.14
CA ASN A 118 4.31 -10.87 11.97
C ASN A 118 2.94 -10.41 11.45
N GLN A 119 2.66 -10.52 10.14
CA GLN A 119 1.33 -10.24 9.58
C GLN A 119 0.23 -11.11 10.19
N VAL A 120 0.59 -12.33 10.60
CA VAL A 120 -0.36 -13.35 11.07
C VAL A 120 -0.33 -13.49 12.59
N SER A 121 0.85 -13.46 13.21
CA SER A 121 0.99 -13.74 14.65
C SER A 121 1.21 -12.49 15.50
N GLY A 122 1.99 -11.53 14.99
CA GLY A 122 2.40 -10.34 15.74
C GLY A 122 1.32 -9.26 15.78
N VAL A 123 0.83 -8.84 14.62
CA VAL A 123 -0.08 -7.71 14.50
C VAL A 123 -1.47 -7.96 15.12
N PRO A 124 -2.16 -9.08 14.86
CA PRO A 124 -3.50 -9.30 15.41
C PRO A 124 -3.60 -9.19 16.93
N ARG A 125 -2.52 -9.59 17.65
CA ARG A 125 -2.45 -9.53 19.11
C ARG A 125 -2.38 -8.11 19.66
N HIS A 126 -1.83 -7.17 18.89
CA HIS A 126 -1.56 -5.81 19.35
C HIS A 126 -2.44 -4.76 18.66
N ILE A 127 -3.02 -5.07 17.49
CA ILE A 127 -3.74 -4.09 16.67
C ILE A 127 -5.01 -3.56 17.34
N LEU A 128 -5.73 -4.39 18.08
CA LEU A 128 -6.95 -3.96 18.80
C LEU A 128 -6.60 -3.02 19.95
N ARG A 129 -5.58 -3.35 20.75
CA ARG A 129 -5.09 -2.46 21.82
C ARG A 129 -4.52 -1.17 21.26
N ALA A 130 -3.73 -1.26 20.18
CA ALA A 130 -3.18 -0.10 19.51
C ALA A 130 -4.28 0.81 18.92
N ALA A 131 -5.31 0.23 18.31
CA ALA A 131 -6.47 0.97 17.81
C ALA A 131 -7.24 1.64 18.95
N TRP A 132 -7.50 0.92 20.05
CA TRP A 132 -8.15 1.49 21.22
C TRP A 132 -7.35 2.68 21.77
N LEU A 133 -6.05 2.49 22.07
CA LEU A 133 -5.17 3.56 22.55
C LEU A 133 -5.06 4.72 21.56
N PHE A 134 -5.09 4.47 20.26
CA PHE A 134 -5.06 5.55 19.26
C PHE A 134 -6.25 6.51 19.36
N PHE A 135 -7.42 5.99 19.76
CA PHE A 135 -8.64 6.79 19.94
C PHE A 135 -8.80 7.31 21.38
N THR A 136 -8.32 6.59 22.39
CA THR A 136 -8.51 6.96 23.81
C THR A 136 -7.33 7.70 24.43
N ASP A 137 -6.09 7.30 24.12
CA ASP A 137 -4.90 7.82 24.79
C ASP A 137 -3.64 7.64 23.90
N ARG A 138 -3.43 8.62 23.01
CA ARG A 138 -2.32 8.59 22.04
C ARG A 138 -0.96 8.71 22.69
N GLU A 139 -0.85 9.41 23.81
CA GLU A 139 0.44 9.57 24.51
C GLU A 139 0.90 8.25 25.07
N ARG A 140 -0.03 7.48 25.64
CA ARG A 140 0.23 6.15 26.17
C ARG A 140 0.67 5.17 25.08
N LEU A 141 0.10 5.25 23.88
CA LEU A 141 0.52 4.46 22.73
C LEU A 141 1.99 4.70 22.32
N VAL A 142 2.47 5.94 22.42
CA VAL A 142 3.85 6.30 22.05
C VAL A 142 4.85 5.90 23.14
N ARG A 143 4.46 6.01 24.42
CA ARG A 143 5.30 5.64 25.56
C ARG A 143 5.41 4.13 25.77
N GLU A 144 4.30 3.40 25.65
CA GLU A 144 4.19 1.95 25.87
C GLU A 144 4.42 1.13 24.59
N GLY A 145 5.28 1.58 23.66
CA GLY A 145 5.71 0.70 22.55
C GLY A 145 6.08 -0.69 23.13
N PRO A 146 5.66 -1.80 22.48
CA PRO A 146 5.43 -3.10 23.10
C PRO A 146 6.54 -3.59 24.02
#